data_AF-A0A7S2FN31-F1
#
_entry.id   AF-A0A7S2FN31-F1
#
_cell.length_a   1.000
_cell.length_b   1.000
_cell.length_c   1.000
_cell.angle_alpha   90.00
_cell.angle_beta   90.00
_cell.angle_gamma   90.00
#
_symmetry.space_group_name_H-M   'P 1'
#
loop_
_entity.id
_entity.type
_entity.pdbx_description
1 polymer ?
#
loop_
_entity_poly.entity_id
_entity_poly.type
_entity_poly.pdbx_seq_one_letter_code
_entity_poly.pdbx_strand_id
1 'polypeptide(L)'
;ASRAPLADIQDSCRSRLCRIRIVAYNSLGGGSGAGHRTPRVASLAAKYGKTEAQILLRWGLEQRATVIPWASSRIHIEQNLAAANFELLPDEVASISADPRPTRWAS
;
A
#
# COMPACT_ATOMS: atom_id res chain seq x y z
N ALA A 1 15.19 19.69 -12.03
CA ALA A 1 13.72 19.72 -12.14
C ALA A 1 13.15 19.34 -10.78
N SER A 2 12.42 20.24 -10.11
CA SER A 2 11.77 19.93 -8.84
C SER A 2 10.82 18.75 -9.07
N ARG A 3 11.07 17.63 -8.40
CA ARG A 3 10.17 16.47 -8.43
C ARG A 3 8.83 16.95 -7.88
N ALA A 4 7.80 17.02 -8.71
CA ALA A 4 6.45 17.24 -8.19
C ALA A 4 6.19 16.13 -7.15
N PRO A 5 5.67 16.47 -5.96
CA PRO A 5 5.36 15.46 -4.96
C PRO A 5 4.45 14.38 -5.57
N LEU A 6 4.67 13.12 -5.18
CA LEU A 6 3.95 11.97 -5.75
C LEU A 6 2.43 12.17 -5.75
N ALA A 7 1.90 12.86 -4.73
CA ALA A 7 0.48 13.21 -4.62
C ALA A 7 -0.02 13.99 -5.85
N ASP A 8 0.74 14.96 -6.36
CA ASP A 8 0.36 15.79 -7.51
C ASP A 8 0.23 14.96 -8.80
N ILE A 9 1.16 14.02 -9.01
CA ILE A 9 1.12 13.11 -10.16
C ILE A 9 -0.08 12.18 -10.03
N GLN A 10 -0.31 11.63 -8.83
CA GLN A 10 -1.43 10.76 -8.60
C GLN A 10 -2.78 11.48 -8.77
N ASP A 11 -2.90 12.72 -8.31
CA ASP A 11 -4.11 13.53 -8.49
C ASP A 11 -4.35 13.86 -9.96
N SER A 12 -3.29 14.17 -10.71
CA SER A 12 -3.37 14.36 -12.15
C SER A 12 -3.84 13.09 -12.88
N CYS A 13 -3.26 11.92 -12.54
CA CYS A 13 -3.70 10.62 -13.07
C CYS A 13 -5.14 10.28 -12.70
N ARG A 14 -5.62 10.69 -11.51
CA ARG A 14 -7.00 10.47 -11.06
C ARG A 14 -8.00 11.47 -11.65
N SER A 15 -7.53 12.57 -12.22
CA SER A 15 -8.40 13.60 -12.79
C SER A 15 -9.24 13.03 -13.94
N ARG A 16 -10.47 13.53 -14.11
CA ARG A 16 -11.37 13.07 -15.19
C ARG A 16 -10.82 13.33 -16.60
N LEU A 17 -9.80 14.19 -16.72
CA LEU A 17 -9.12 14.55 -17.96
C LEU A 17 -8.09 13.49 -18.37
N CYS A 18 -7.47 12.81 -17.40
CA CYS A 18 -6.45 11.80 -17.63
C CYS A 18 -7.02 10.45 -17.16
N ARG A 19 -7.50 9.59 -18.05
CA ARG A 19 -8.06 8.26 -17.68
C ARG A 19 -6.96 7.24 -17.35
N ILE A 20 -5.98 7.61 -16.52
CA ILE A 20 -4.82 6.78 -16.19
C ILE A 20 -5.03 6.08 -14.84
N ARG A 21 -4.94 4.74 -14.83
CA ARG A 21 -4.96 3.97 -13.58
C ARG A 21 -3.58 3.92 -12.96
N ILE A 22 -3.50 4.24 -11.68
CA ILE A 22 -2.29 4.03 -10.88
C ILE A 22 -2.16 2.55 -10.53
N VAL A 23 -1.02 1.96 -10.88
CA VAL A 23 -0.64 0.58 -10.52
C VAL A 23 0.59 0.64 -9.63
N ALA A 24 0.51 0.00 -8.47
CA ALA A 24 1.54 -0.01 -7.45
C ALA A 24 2.55 -1.12 -7.73
N TYR A 25 3.51 -0.88 -8.62
CA TYR A 25 4.58 -1.84 -8.86
C TYR A 25 5.38 -2.07 -7.57
N ASN A 26 5.74 -3.33 -7.31
CA ASN A 26 6.44 -3.71 -6.08
C ASN A 26 5.68 -3.25 -4.82
N SER A 27 4.39 -3.59 -4.71
CA SER A 27 3.47 -3.05 -3.68
C SER A 27 3.89 -3.30 -2.23
N LEU A 28 4.82 -4.24 -2.02
CA LEU A 28 5.44 -4.57 -0.74
C LEU A 28 6.95 -4.25 -0.76
N GLY A 29 7.37 -3.28 -1.55
CA GLY A 29 8.69 -2.63 -1.59
C GLY A 29 9.94 -3.51 -1.61
N GLY A 30 9.85 -4.74 -2.13
CA GLY A 30 10.96 -5.62 -2.45
C GLY A 30 11.25 -6.73 -1.43
N GLY A 31 12.00 -7.74 -1.87
CA GLY A 31 12.25 -9.00 -1.15
C GLY A 31 13.04 -8.92 0.16
N SER A 32 13.57 -7.75 0.53
CA SER A 32 14.27 -7.58 1.82
C SER A 32 13.32 -7.40 3.00
N GLY A 33 12.03 -7.17 2.79
CA GLY A 33 11.05 -6.93 3.87
C GLY A 33 11.33 -5.69 4.72
N ALA A 34 12.39 -4.94 4.41
CA ALA A 34 12.95 -3.88 5.25
C ALA A 34 12.14 -2.56 5.19
N GLY A 35 11.25 -2.41 4.22
CA GLY A 35 10.38 -1.22 4.08
C GLY A 35 9.05 -1.29 4.83
N HIS A 36 8.69 -2.44 5.43
CA HIS A 36 7.27 -2.77 5.72
C HIS A 36 6.91 -2.98 7.19
N ARG A 37 7.79 -2.65 8.12
CA ARG A 37 7.55 -2.90 9.56
C ARG A 37 7.63 -1.62 10.35
N THR A 38 6.63 -0.76 10.13
CA THR A 38 6.45 0.40 11.00
C THR A 38 5.71 -0.07 12.26
N PRO A 39 5.99 0.49 13.45
CA PRO A 39 5.20 0.18 14.65
C PRO A 39 3.70 0.38 14.44
N ARG A 40 3.31 1.32 13.56
CA ARG A 40 1.92 1.58 13.15
C ARG A 40 1.34 0.38 12.40
N VAL A 41 2.01 -0.11 11.36
CA VAL A 41 1.56 -1.28 10.59
C VAL A 41 1.50 -2.53 11.46
N ALA A 42 2.50 -2.74 12.33
CA ALA A 42 2.51 -3.85 13.27
C ALA A 42 1.33 -3.79 14.26
N SER A 43 1.02 -2.60 14.78
CA SER A 43 -0.12 -2.40 15.70
C SER A 43 -1.46 -2.68 15.00
N LEU A 44 -1.62 -2.25 13.75
CA LEU A 44 -2.83 -2.52 12.97
C LEU A 44 -2.94 -4.01 12.61
N ALA A 45 -1.82 -4.64 12.25
CA ALA A 45 -1.76 -6.08 12.00
C ALA A 45 -2.28 -6.87 13.21
N ALA A 46 -1.83 -6.50 14.41
CA ALA A 46 -2.34 -7.08 15.66
C ALA A 46 -3.83 -6.77 15.88
N LYS A 47 -4.26 -5.52 15.72
CA LYS A 47 -5.66 -5.09 15.88
C LYS A 47 -6.63 -5.91 15.01
N TYR A 48 -6.27 -6.13 13.75
CA TYR A 48 -7.13 -6.81 12.77
C TYR A 48 -6.91 -8.33 12.69
N GLY A 49 -5.94 -8.87 13.41
CA GLY A 49 -5.53 -10.27 13.29
C GLY A 49 -5.04 -10.61 11.87
N LYS A 50 -4.29 -9.70 11.26
CA LYS A 50 -3.77 -9.79 9.88
C LYS A 50 -2.25 -9.74 9.86
N THR A 51 -1.65 -10.04 8.71
CA THR A 51 -0.22 -9.82 8.51
C THR A 51 0.05 -8.36 8.15
N GLU A 52 1.27 -7.88 8.42
CA GLU A 52 1.70 -6.53 8.01
C GLU A 52 1.56 -6.33 6.49
N ALA A 53 1.84 -7.36 5.69
CA ALA A 53 1.66 -7.34 4.24
C ALA A 53 0.18 -7.11 3.85
N GLN A 54 -0.76 -7.76 4.54
CA GLN A 54 -2.18 -7.54 4.32
C GLN A 54 -2.61 -6.11 4.64
N ILE A 55 -2.12 -5.53 5.73
CA ILE A 55 -2.38 -4.13 6.09
C ILE A 55 -1.90 -3.19 5.00
N LEU A 56 -0.69 -3.40 4.48
CA LEU A 56 -0.11 -2.55 3.43
C LEU A 56 -0.81 -2.68 2.09
N LEU A 57 -1.19 -3.89 1.69
CA LEU A 57 -1.95 -4.11 0.46
C LEU A 57 -3.34 -3.49 0.56
N ARG A 58 -4.01 -3.66 1.70
CA ARG A 58 -5.29 -3.00 1.98
C ARG A 58 -5.15 -1.49 1.93
N TRP A 59 -4.14 -0.92 2.57
CA TRP A 59 -3.86 0.51 2.49
C TRP A 59 -3.68 0.97 1.04
N GLY A 60 -2.95 0.22 0.21
CA GLY A 60 -2.80 0.51 -1.22
C GLY A 60 -4.12 0.54 -1.99
N LEU A 61 -5.05 -0.37 -1.67
CA LEU A 61 -6.39 -0.38 -2.23
C LEU A 61 -7.21 0.86 -1.80
N GLU A 62 -7.07 1.32 -0.55
CA GLU A 62 -7.72 2.57 -0.07
C GLU A 62 -7.24 3.82 -0.82
N GLN A 63 -5.99 3.80 -1.31
CA GLN A 63 -5.43 4.88 -2.15
C GLN A 63 -5.97 4.86 -3.60
N ARG A 64 -6.96 4.01 -3.91
CA ARG A 64 -7.55 3.80 -5.24
C ARG A 64 -6.55 3.37 -6.30
N ALA A 65 -5.53 2.62 -5.88
CA ALA A 65 -4.55 2.07 -6.78
C ALA A 65 -4.71 0.55 -6.92
N THR A 66 -4.27 0.03 -8.06
CA THR A 66 -4.18 -1.40 -8.29
C THR A 66 -2.88 -1.91 -7.68
N VAL A 67 -2.96 -2.79 -6.68
CA VAL A 67 -1.78 -3.48 -6.11
C VAL A 67 -1.46 -4.75 -6.88
N ILE A 68 -0.18 -5.06 -7.05
CA ILE A 68 0.33 -6.25 -7.76
C ILE A 68 1.44 -6.92 -6.95
N PRO A 69 1.11 -7.52 -5.79
CA PRO A 69 2.11 -8.18 -4.96
C PRO A 69 2.66 -9.43 -5.63
N TRP A 70 3.98 -9.60 -5.60
CA TRP A 70 4.62 -10.83 -6.05
C TRP A 70 4.65 -11.87 -4.92
N ALA A 71 4.38 -13.14 -5.27
CA ALA A 71 4.52 -14.28 -4.38
C ALA A 71 4.76 -15.57 -5.19
N SER A 72 5.62 -16.45 -4.68
CA SER A 72 5.85 -17.80 -5.23
C SER A 72 5.27 -18.93 -4.37
N SER A 73 4.89 -18.65 -3.11
CA SER A 73 4.31 -19.63 -2.21
C SER A 73 2.78 -19.51 -2.16
N ARG A 74 2.10 -20.66 -2.05
CA ARG A 74 0.63 -20.73 -1.93
C ARG A 74 0.12 -19.91 -0.74
N ILE A 75 0.80 -20.00 0.40
CA ILE A 75 0.44 -19.27 1.62
C ILE A 75 0.49 -17.75 1.40
N HIS A 76 1.53 -17.23 0.75
CA HIS A 76 1.61 -15.79 0.48
C HIS A 76 0.58 -15.35 -0.56
N ILE A 77 0.28 -16.18 -1.57
CA ILE A 77 -0.79 -15.89 -2.54
C ILE A 77 -2.14 -15.74 -1.80
N GLU A 78 -2.49 -16.70 -0.94
CA GLU A 78 -3.72 -16.67 -0.15
C GLU A 78 -3.77 -15.45 0.79
N GLN A 79 -2.66 -15.15 1.47
CA GLN A 79 -2.57 -13.98 2.33
C GLN A 79 -2.75 -12.66 1.57
N ASN A 80 -2.10 -12.51 0.41
CA ASN A 80 -2.19 -11.33 -0.43
C ASN A 80 -3.63 -11.13 -0.94
N LEU A 81 -4.30 -12.20 -1.36
CA LEU A 81 -5.70 -12.15 -1.80
C LEU A 81 -6.63 -11.74 -0.64
N ALA A 82 -6.41 -12.29 0.56
CA ALA A 82 -7.20 -11.97 1.74
C ALA A 82 -7.07 -10.50 2.19
N ALA A 83 -6.12 -9.73 1.65
CA ALA A 83 -6.02 -8.29 1.90
C ALA A 83 -7.24 -7.49 1.39
N ALA A 84 -8.00 -8.04 0.44
CA ALA A 84 -9.22 -7.42 -0.08
C ALA A 84 -10.45 -7.63 0.83
N ASN A 85 -10.37 -8.52 1.82
CA ASN A 85 -11.53 -8.99 2.61
C ASN A 85 -11.76 -8.21 3.91
N PHE A 86 -11.16 -7.03 4.05
CA PHE A 86 -11.38 -6.14 5.19
C PHE A 86 -11.15 -4.69 4.74
N GLU A 87 -11.42 -3.77 5.65
CA GLU A 87 -11.27 -2.33 5.46
C GLU A 87 -10.54 -1.72 6.66
N LEU A 88 -9.75 -0.67 6.39
CA LEU A 88 -9.13 0.15 7.42
C LEU A 88 -10.01 1.36 7.67
N LEU A 89 -10.01 1.88 8.90
CA LEU A 89 -10.69 3.13 9.20
C LEU A 89 -9.96 4.31 8.52
N PRO A 90 -10.68 5.39 8.15
CA PRO A 90 -10.07 6.56 7.51
C PRO A 90 -8.85 7.12 8.26
N ASP A 91 -8.92 7.19 9.59
CA ASP A 91 -7.83 7.68 10.43
C ASP A 91 -6.61 6.75 10.41
N GLU A 92 -6.82 5.44 10.26
CA GLU A 92 -5.73 4.46 10.18
C GLU A 92 -5.04 4.55 8.83
N VAL A 93 -5.80 4.72 7.76
CA VAL A 93 -5.27 4.99 6.41
C VAL A 93 -4.42 6.26 6.45
N ALA A 94 -4.95 7.34 7.02
CA ALA A 94 -4.21 8.59 7.19
C ALA A 94 -2.95 8.39 8.05
N SER A 95 -3.02 7.58 9.10
CA SER A 95 -1.87 7.30 9.97
C SER A 95 -0.72 6.58 9.27
N ILE A 96 -1.02 5.69 8.30
CA ILE A 96 -0.01 5.00 7.49
C ILE A 96 0.56 5.98 6.46
N SER A 97 -0.29 6.78 5.81
CA SER A 97 0.13 7.76 4.79
C SER A 97 1.00 8.89 5.34
N ALA A 98 0.88 9.20 6.64
CA ALA A 98 1.68 10.22 7.31
C ALA A 98 3.09 9.74 7.71
N ASP A 99 3.43 8.45 7.56
CA ASP A 99 4.77 7.95 7.89
C ASP A 99 5.79 8.47 6.85
N PRO A 100 6.78 9.28 7.26
CA PRO A 100 7.75 9.86 6.33
C PRO A 100 8.81 8.86 5.87
N ARG A 101 8.87 7.67 6.49
CA ARG A 101 9.68 6.59 5.92
C ARG A 101 9.09 6.26 4.57
N PRO A 102 9.91 6.06 3.53
CA PRO A 102 9.38 5.67 2.24
C PRO A 102 8.75 4.28 2.39
N THR A 103 7.45 4.23 2.66
CA THR A 103 6.62 3.13 2.17
C THR A 103 6.92 3.12 0.69
N ARG A 104 7.71 2.15 0.22
CA ARG A 104 8.30 2.15 -1.13
C ARG A 104 7.24 1.87 -2.21
N TRP A 105 6.21 2.70 -2.23
CA TRP A 105 5.27 2.90 -3.32
C TRP A 105 5.91 3.69 -4.47
N ALA A 106 7.00 4.39 -4.19
CA ALA A 106 7.70 5.26 -5.12
C ALA A 106 9.19 4.90 -5.17
N SER A 107 9.52 3.92 -6.02
CA SER A 107 10.74 4.01 -6.81
C SER A 107 10.37 4.63 -8.15
#